data_AF-A0A438ECT3-F1
#
_entry.id   AF-A0A438ECT3-F1
#
_cell.length_a   1.000
_cell.length_b   1.000
_cell.length_c   1.000
_cell.angle_alpha   90.00
_cell.angle_beta   90.00
_cell.angle_gamma   90.00
#
_symmetry.space_group_name_H-M   'P 1'
#
loop_
_entity.id
_entity.type
_entity.pdbx_description
1 polymer ?
#
loop_
_entity_poly.entity_id
_entity_poly.type
_entity_poly.pdbx_seq_one_letter_code
_entity_poly.pdbx_strand_id
1 'polypeptide(L)'
;MPRESQRRSYFTLKTYASPTGESWSVEGLDWSPISEESALRLDSPFIEEEISKANFQLDRDKAPGPDGFTIAVFQDCWDVIKEDLVRVFAEFHRSGIINQSTNASFIVLLPKRV
;
A
#
# COMPACT_ATOMS: atom_id res chain seq x y z
N MET A 1 6.53 -29.12 3.54
CA MET A 1 6.37 -27.73 4.03
C MET A 1 5.96 -26.85 2.84
N PRO A 2 4.88 -26.05 2.91
CA PRO A 2 4.51 -25.17 1.79
C PRO A 2 5.60 -24.12 1.55
N ARG A 3 5.86 -23.79 0.28
CA ARG A 3 6.77 -22.69 -0.13
C ARG A 3 6.26 -21.36 0.45
N GLU A 4 7.14 -20.41 0.78
CA GLU A 4 6.74 -19.11 1.37
C GLU A 4 5.69 -18.37 0.54
N SER A 5 5.77 -18.43 -0.78
CA SER A 5 4.75 -17.91 -1.71
C SER A 5 3.35 -18.49 -1.45
N GLN A 6 3.26 -19.77 -1.08
CA GLN A 6 1.99 -20.44 -0.79
C GLN A 6 1.45 -20.10 0.60
N ARG A 7 2.30 -19.65 1.52
CA ARG A 7 1.89 -19.16 2.85
C ARG A 7 1.32 -17.75 2.78
N ARG A 8 1.89 -16.89 1.93
CA ARG A 8 1.39 -15.52 1.71
C ARG A 8 0.05 -15.50 0.99
N SER A 9 -0.08 -16.28 -0.09
CA SER A 9 -1.35 -16.34 -0.84
C SER A 9 -2.49 -16.89 0.02
N TYR A 10 -2.20 -17.88 0.86
CA TYR A 10 -3.13 -18.37 1.87
C TYR A 10 -3.52 -17.29 2.90
N PHE A 11 -2.57 -16.48 3.36
CA PHE A 11 -2.83 -15.38 4.29
C PHE A 11 -3.72 -14.31 3.65
N THR A 12 -3.43 -13.90 2.42
CA THR A 12 -4.21 -12.92 1.65
C THR A 12 -5.65 -13.41 1.45
N LEU A 13 -5.83 -14.67 1.02
CA LEU A 13 -7.17 -15.26 0.91
C LEU A 13 -7.92 -15.26 2.25
N LYS A 14 -7.23 -15.52 3.36
CA LYS A 14 -7.83 -15.53 4.69
C LYS A 14 -8.21 -14.13 5.19
N THR A 15 -7.41 -13.10 4.91
CA THR A 15 -7.73 -11.71 5.29
C THR A 15 -8.93 -11.13 4.55
N TYR A 16 -9.20 -11.60 3.34
CA TYR A 16 -10.35 -11.20 2.53
C TYR A 16 -11.48 -12.23 2.52
N ALA A 17 -11.51 -13.14 3.50
CA ALA A 17 -12.61 -14.08 3.69
C ALA A 17 -13.64 -13.52 4.68
N SER A 18 -14.90 -13.95 4.56
CA SER A 18 -15.96 -13.58 5.49
C SER A 18 -15.56 -13.85 6.95
N PRO A 19 -15.67 -12.85 7.84
CA PRO A 19 -15.52 -13.09 9.27
C PRO A 19 -16.69 -13.93 9.75
N THR A 20 -16.52 -15.25 9.81
CA THR A 20 -17.56 -16.14 10.31
C THR A 20 -17.57 -16.05 11.83
N GLY A 21 -18.48 -15.23 12.38
CA GLY A 21 -18.73 -15.10 13.82
C GLY A 21 -18.17 -13.84 14.50
N GLU A 22 -17.77 -12.81 13.75
CA GLU A 22 -17.26 -11.55 14.35
C GLU A 22 -18.29 -10.42 14.29
N SER A 23 -18.39 -9.65 15.39
CA SER A 23 -19.42 -8.62 15.65
C SER A 23 -19.39 -7.40 14.71
N TRP A 24 -18.37 -7.28 13.85
CA TRP A 24 -18.21 -6.13 12.94
C TRP A 24 -18.67 -6.43 11.50
N SER A 25 -19.25 -7.60 11.23
CA SER A 25 -19.88 -7.87 9.93
C SER A 25 -21.06 -6.93 9.70
N VAL A 26 -21.07 -6.24 8.56
CA VAL A 26 -22.20 -5.40 8.14
C VAL A 26 -23.27 -6.31 7.54
N GLU A 27 -24.49 -6.30 8.09
CA GLU A 27 -25.63 -7.06 7.58
C GLU A 27 -25.99 -6.61 6.14
N GLY A 28 -26.31 -7.58 5.27
CA GLY A 28 -26.70 -7.32 3.89
C GLY A 28 -25.54 -7.15 2.89
N LEU A 29 -24.29 -7.33 3.32
CA LEU A 29 -23.14 -7.42 2.42
C LEU A 29 -22.72 -8.88 2.21
N ASP A 30 -22.47 -9.24 0.94
CA ASP A 30 -21.86 -10.51 0.57
C ASP A 30 -20.34 -10.42 0.75
N TRP A 31 -19.81 -11.17 1.72
CA TRP A 31 -18.39 -11.22 2.06
C TRP A 31 -17.63 -12.34 1.31
N SER A 32 -18.11 -12.74 0.14
CA SER A 32 -17.47 -13.77 -0.69
C SER A 32 -15.96 -13.53 -0.84
N PRO A 33 -15.11 -14.54 -0.55
CA PRO A 33 -13.66 -14.41 -0.69
C PRO A 33 -13.26 -14.01 -2.10
N ILE A 34 -12.15 -13.26 -2.21
CA ILE A 34 -11.55 -12.97 -3.51
C ILE A 34 -11.11 -14.26 -4.22
N SER A 35 -11.07 -14.23 -5.55
CA SER A 35 -10.58 -15.37 -6.34
C SER A 35 -9.10 -15.66 -6.07
N GLU A 36 -8.68 -16.91 -6.25
CA GLU A 36 -7.27 -17.31 -6.13
C GLU A 36 -6.37 -16.50 -7.08
N GLU A 37 -6.82 -16.26 -8.31
CA GLU A 37 -6.13 -15.40 -9.27
C GLU A 37 -5.91 -13.97 -8.73
N SER A 38 -6.95 -13.39 -8.11
CA SER A 38 -6.85 -12.06 -7.51
C SER A 38 -5.88 -12.05 -6.34
N ALA A 39 -5.91 -13.07 -5.50
CA ALA A 39 -4.98 -13.20 -4.38
C ALA A 39 -3.53 -13.34 -4.86
N LEU A 40 -3.27 -14.12 -5.91
CA LEU A 40 -1.94 -14.24 -6.52
C LEU A 40 -1.47 -12.92 -7.12
N ARG A 41 -2.38 -12.15 -7.74
CA ARG A 41 -2.06 -10.82 -8.29
C ARG A 41 -1.81 -9.79 -7.19
N LEU A 42 -2.50 -9.87 -6.05
CA LEU A 42 -2.23 -8.98 -4.91
C LEU A 42 -0.90 -9.29 -4.23
N ASP A 43 -0.45 -10.55 -4.30
CA ASP A 43 0.82 -11.00 -3.74
C ASP A 43 2.01 -10.85 -4.69
N SER A 44 1.81 -10.43 -5.94
CA SER A 44 2.90 -10.27 -6.89
C SER A 44 3.84 -9.12 -6.48
N PRO A 45 5.14 -9.19 -6.83
CA PRO A 45 6.04 -8.07 -6.63
C PRO A 45 5.55 -6.82 -7.39
N PHE A 46 5.78 -5.65 -6.79
CA PHE A 46 5.51 -4.37 -7.44
C PHE A 46 6.41 -4.18 -8.66
N ILE A 47 5.84 -3.69 -9.76
CA ILE A 47 6.62 -3.29 -10.95
C ILE A 47 6.80 -1.76 -11.00
N GLU A 48 7.84 -1.30 -11.70
CA GLU A 48 8.17 0.12 -11.82
C GLU A 48 6.98 0.93 -12.36
N GLU A 49 6.26 0.39 -13.34
CA GLU A 49 5.11 1.05 -13.96
C GLU A 49 3.97 1.27 -12.95
N GLU A 50 3.74 0.33 -12.04
CA GLU A 50 2.74 0.47 -10.97
C GLU A 50 3.14 1.55 -9.97
N ILE A 51 4.41 1.57 -9.56
CA ILE A 51 4.97 2.55 -8.63
C ILE A 51 4.90 3.95 -9.25
N SER A 52 5.34 4.08 -10.50
CA SER A 52 5.29 5.33 -11.26
C SER A 52 3.86 5.83 -11.39
N LYS A 53 2.95 4.97 -11.86
CA LYS A 53 1.53 5.33 -12.01
C LYS A 53 0.92 5.80 -10.70
N ALA A 54 1.19 5.11 -9.58
CA ALA A 54 0.71 5.52 -8.28
C ALA A 54 1.31 6.89 -7.86
N ASN A 55 2.60 7.10 -8.09
CA ASN A 55 3.28 8.36 -7.78
C ASN A 55 2.69 9.56 -8.57
N PHE A 56 2.43 9.39 -9.87
CA PHE A 56 1.87 10.44 -10.72
C PHE A 56 0.35 10.63 -10.57
N GLN A 57 -0.35 9.69 -9.94
CA GLN A 57 -1.76 9.85 -9.54
C GLN A 57 -1.92 10.71 -8.27
N LEU A 58 -0.85 10.94 -7.52
CA LEU A 58 -0.88 11.78 -6.33
C LEU A 58 -0.87 13.26 -6.70
N ASP A 59 -1.72 14.03 -6.01
CA ASP A 59 -1.77 15.47 -6.13
C ASP A 59 -0.50 16.12 -5.55
N ARG A 60 0.12 16.98 -6.37
CA ARG A 60 1.36 17.71 -6.09
C ARG A 60 1.25 18.66 -4.90
N ASP A 61 0.06 19.21 -4.70
CA ASP A 61 -0.20 20.25 -3.68
C ASP A 61 -0.61 19.65 -2.32
N LYS A 62 -0.39 18.35 -2.13
CA LYS A 62 -0.56 17.71 -0.82
C LYS A 62 0.43 18.28 0.19
N ALA A 63 -0.01 18.34 1.45
CA ALA A 63 0.81 18.78 2.56
C ALA A 63 2.13 17.98 2.61
N PRO A 64 3.26 18.65 2.85
CA PRO A 64 4.56 17.99 2.90
C PRO A 64 4.66 17.01 4.08
N GLY A 65 5.55 16.04 3.93
CA GLY A 65 5.94 15.17 5.03
C GLY A 65 6.72 15.93 6.12
N PRO A 66 7.08 15.25 7.21
CA PRO A 66 7.91 15.84 8.26
C PRO A 66 9.29 16.34 7.81
N ASP A 67 9.74 15.89 6.65
CA ASP A 67 10.97 16.29 5.97
C ASP A 67 10.83 17.60 5.17
N GLY A 68 9.61 18.13 5.04
CA GLY A 68 9.33 19.33 4.27
C GLY A 68 9.20 19.10 2.76
N PHE A 69 9.30 17.86 2.29
CA PHE A 69 9.13 17.53 0.87
C PHE A 69 7.68 17.15 0.56
N THR A 70 7.18 17.64 -0.57
CA THR A 70 5.89 17.20 -1.13
C THR A 70 6.11 16.09 -2.15
N ILE A 71 5.02 15.49 -2.63
CA ILE A 71 5.09 14.49 -3.70
C ILE A 71 5.67 15.06 -5.01
N ALA A 72 5.67 16.39 -5.18
CA ALA A 72 6.25 17.05 -6.35
C ALA A 72 7.73 16.69 -6.54
N VAL A 73 8.51 16.53 -5.45
CA VAL A 73 9.92 16.11 -5.55
C VAL A 73 10.03 14.70 -6.15
N PHE A 74 9.13 13.79 -5.76
CA PHE A 74 9.13 12.43 -6.28
C PHE A 74 8.75 12.37 -7.76
N GLN A 75 7.91 13.29 -8.21
CA GLN A 75 7.50 13.40 -9.62
C GLN A 75 8.56 14.10 -10.47
N ASP A 76 9.10 15.23 -10.00
CA ASP A 76 10.06 16.04 -10.74
C ASP A 76 11.44 15.37 -10.84
N CYS A 77 11.81 14.59 -9.83
CA CYS A 77 13.08 13.86 -9.81
C CYS A 77 12.92 12.35 -10.09
N TRP A 78 11.83 11.92 -10.72
CA TRP A 78 11.53 10.51 -10.96
C TRP A 78 12.72 9.74 -11.55
N ASP A 79 13.36 10.29 -12.59
CA ASP A 79 14.49 9.63 -13.24
C ASP A 79 15.72 9.42 -12.35
N VAL A 80 15.85 10.21 -11.29
CA VAL A 80 16.93 10.09 -10.30
C VAL A 80 16.57 9.07 -9.22
N ILE A 81 15.32 9.04 -8.77
CA ILE A 81 14.91 8.28 -7.58
C ILE A 81 14.26 6.92 -7.88
N LYS A 82 13.85 6.67 -9.12
CA LYS A 82 13.06 5.49 -9.50
C LYS A 82 13.69 4.18 -9.07
N GLU A 83 15.01 4.02 -9.26
CA GLU A 83 15.71 2.79 -8.92
C GLU A 83 15.72 2.53 -7.41
N ASP A 84 15.85 3.60 -6.61
CA ASP A 84 15.82 3.50 -5.15
C ASP A 84 14.40 3.16 -4.66
N LEU A 85 13.37 3.77 -5.25
CA LEU A 85 11.98 3.45 -4.94
C LEU A 85 11.66 1.99 -5.26
N VAL A 86 11.98 1.52 -6.47
CA VAL A 86 11.77 0.12 -6.88
C VAL A 86 12.46 -0.83 -5.90
N ARG A 87 13.69 -0.52 -5.48
CA ARG A 87 14.42 -1.31 -4.48
C ARG A 87 13.71 -1.32 -3.13
N VAL A 88 13.25 -0.17 -2.63
CA VAL A 88 12.49 -0.08 -1.37
C VAL A 88 11.22 -0.92 -1.43
N PHE A 89 10.46 -0.86 -2.53
CA PHE A 89 9.25 -1.67 -2.71
C PHE A 89 9.55 -3.17 -2.80
N ALA A 90 10.67 -3.57 -3.44
CA ALA A 90 11.11 -4.96 -3.48
C ALA A 90 11.54 -5.48 -2.10
N GLU A 91 12.26 -4.68 -1.33
CA GLU A 91 12.65 -4.98 0.05
C GLU A 91 11.44 -5.09 0.98
N PHE A 92 10.48 -4.16 0.85
CA PHE A 92 9.21 -4.19 1.57
C PHE A 92 8.41 -5.44 1.21
N HIS A 93 8.30 -5.78 -0.09
CA HIS A 93 7.62 -6.99 -0.52
C HIS A 93 8.26 -8.23 0.10
N ARG A 94 9.60 -8.33 0.12
CA ARG A 94 10.31 -9.49 0.69
C ARG A 94 10.19 -9.58 2.21
N SER A 95 10.40 -8.48 2.92
CA SER A 95 10.51 -8.46 4.39
C SER A 95 9.18 -8.23 5.12
N GLY A 96 8.21 -7.57 4.48
CA GLY A 96 7.01 -7.03 5.12
C GLY A 96 7.30 -5.83 6.03
N ILE A 97 8.52 -5.30 6.02
CA ILE A 97 8.97 -4.22 6.90
C ILE A 97 9.15 -2.95 6.08
N ILE A 98 8.51 -1.87 6.53
CA ILE A 98 8.78 -0.51 6.06
C ILE A 98 9.44 0.29 7.18
N ASN A 99 10.30 1.25 6.86
CA ASN A 99 10.98 2.07 7.86
C ASN A 99 9.93 2.79 8.74
N GLN A 100 10.10 2.74 10.07
CA GLN A 100 9.18 3.40 11.01
C GLN A 100 9.06 4.91 10.76
N SER A 101 10.11 5.55 10.24
CA SER A 101 10.05 6.98 9.88
C SER A 101 9.05 7.27 8.76
N THR A 102 8.73 6.29 7.91
CA THR A 102 7.72 6.42 6.84
C THR A 102 6.30 6.56 7.40
N ASN A 103 6.06 6.12 8.65
CA ASN A 103 4.75 6.27 9.30
C ASN A 103 4.61 7.58 10.08
N ALA A 104 5.62 8.46 10.07
CA ALA A 104 5.54 9.75 10.74
C ALA A 104 4.58 10.68 9.97
N SER A 105 3.54 11.17 10.65
CA SER A 105 2.55 12.08 10.07
C SER A 105 2.27 13.24 11.01
N PHE A 106 2.03 14.43 10.45
CA PHE A 106 1.58 15.60 11.19
C PHE A 106 0.07 15.77 11.10
N ILE A 107 -0.60 15.88 12.23
CA ILE A 107 -2.03 16.19 12.29
C ILE A 107 -2.19 17.69 12.47
N VAL A 108 -2.85 18.35 11.52
CA VAL A 108 -3.18 19.78 11.56
C VAL A 108 -4.70 19.95 11.51
N LEU A 109 -5.26 20.70 12.46
CA LEU A 109 -6.68 21.04 12.49
C LEU A 109 -6.92 22.32 11.69
N LEU A 110 -7.70 22.24 10.61
CA LEU A 110 -8.11 23.41 9.84
C LEU A 110 -9.51 23.87 10.27
N PRO A 111 -9.67 25.13 10.72
CA PRO A 111 -10.98 25.65 11.11
C PRO A 111 -11.90 25.76 9.88
N LYS A 112 -13.11 25.20 9.98
CA LYS A 112 -14.15 25.41 8.96
C LYS A 112 -14.76 26.80 9.13
N ARG A 113 -14.97 27.50 8.02
CA ARG A 113 -15.81 28.70 8.01
C ARG A 113 -17.24 28.29 8.34
N VAL A 114 -17.83 29.02 9.28
CA VAL A 114 -19.24 28.91 9.67
C VAL A 114 -20.07 29.84 8.81
#